data_AF-A0A1H7BK49-F1
#
_entry.id   AF-A0A1H7BK49-F1
#
_cell.length_a   1.000
_cell.length_b   1.000
_cell.length_c   1.000
_cell.angle_alpha   90.00
_cell.angle_beta   90.00
_cell.angle_gamma   90.00
#
_symmetry.space_group_name_H-M   'P 1'
#
loop_
_entity.id
_entity.type
_entity.pdbx_description
1 polymer ?
#
loop_
_entity_poly.entity_id
_entity_poly.type
_entity_poly.pdbx_seq_one_letter_code
_entity_poly.pdbx_strand_id
1 'polypeptide(L)'
;MKTNLKMTKTLSLGLLAAGIGLFTACNEDPEPEMPFTPGMETFDYGFNEGQLLNNPATAYNGDGAGDHPRNLSAKLEIKEMENGNAEVTIRLENGLDGMQYPVHVHDAADPSTTPNGTPYNETPNGDIFAGMISVSNGMGSQTMQTEMNYDMLLDTYDGFLVVHDPTQAISTTDLGTYLVLGVFGQELPEAEANLRTETFMYDFNEGQLLDNTDLAYDGDHARNLMAEIMVEEMIDGTSKIRISLMNAMEGMTYMVHAHDAADPSTTPNGTPYNETPNGDIFAGGIEGNGGTVMAENELAISFNELTRNYEGFLVVHDPTQAISTTDLTTYLVVGAFAR
;
A
#
# COMPACT_ATOMS: atom_id res chain seq x y z
N MET A 1 -24.24 26.10 -14.33
CA MET A 1 -24.58 27.49 -14.69
C MET A 1 -23.66 27.89 -15.85
N LYS A 2 -24.09 27.71 -17.11
CA LYS A 2 -23.25 27.86 -18.31
C LYS A 2 -23.49 29.23 -18.93
N THR A 3 -22.50 30.12 -18.90
CA THR A 3 -22.54 31.42 -19.59
C THR A 3 -21.87 31.30 -20.96
N ASN A 4 -22.70 31.36 -22.00
CA ASN A 4 -22.30 31.53 -23.39
C ASN A 4 -21.85 32.99 -23.63
N LEU A 5 -20.66 33.20 -24.21
CA LEU A 5 -20.27 34.51 -24.75
C LEU A 5 -20.23 34.44 -26.28
N LYS A 6 -21.16 35.16 -26.92
CA LYS A 6 -21.24 35.35 -28.38
C LYS A 6 -20.58 36.69 -28.77
N MET A 7 -19.70 36.60 -29.77
CA MET A 7 -19.52 37.52 -30.92
C MET A 7 -19.31 39.02 -30.68
N THR A 8 -18.26 39.57 -31.31
CA THR A 8 -18.44 40.54 -32.42
C THR A 8 -17.13 40.71 -33.21
N LYS A 9 -17.21 40.44 -34.52
CA LYS A 9 -16.20 40.82 -35.53
C LYS A 9 -16.50 42.25 -35.96
N THR A 10 -15.51 43.12 -35.97
CA THR A 10 -15.59 44.43 -36.62
C THR A 10 -14.64 44.44 -37.81
N LEU A 11 -15.24 44.58 -38.99
CA LEU A 11 -14.59 44.72 -40.28
C LEU A 11 -14.46 46.23 -40.57
N SER A 12 -13.25 46.71 -40.87
CA SER A 12 -13.04 48.06 -41.40
C SER A 12 -12.17 47.97 -42.66
N LEU A 13 -12.80 48.31 -43.79
CA LEU A 13 -12.24 48.39 -45.12
C LEU A 13 -11.95 49.87 -45.45
N GLY A 14 -10.78 50.19 -46.00
CA GLY A 14 -10.46 51.58 -46.39
C GLY A 14 -9.14 51.77 -47.17
N LEU A 15 -9.24 51.59 -48.50
CA LEU A 15 -8.53 52.24 -49.63
C LEU A 15 -6.99 52.53 -49.63
N LEU A 16 -6.31 51.78 -50.51
CA LEU A 16 -5.56 52.19 -51.73
C LEU A 16 -4.75 53.51 -51.78
N ALA A 17 -3.43 53.40 -52.03
CA ALA A 17 -2.69 54.24 -52.98
C ALA A 17 -1.35 53.58 -53.40
N ALA A 18 -1.05 53.69 -54.69
CA ALA A 18 0.07 53.07 -55.40
C ALA A 18 1.41 53.80 -55.23
N GLY A 19 2.53 53.06 -55.32
CA GLY A 19 3.88 53.60 -55.36
C GLY A 19 4.86 52.62 -56.03
N ILE A 20 5.52 53.08 -57.07
CA ILE A 20 6.31 52.35 -58.07
C ILE A 20 7.65 51.83 -57.53
N GLY A 21 7.92 50.55 -57.82
CA GLY A 21 9.19 49.96 -58.30
C GLY A 21 10.53 50.47 -57.76
N LEU A 22 11.17 49.65 -56.93
CA LEU A 22 12.62 49.43 -56.95
C LEU A 22 12.86 47.92 -56.82
N PHE A 23 13.45 47.33 -57.86
CA PHE A 23 13.99 45.97 -57.80
C PHE A 23 15.20 45.98 -56.87
N THR A 24 15.04 45.43 -55.66
CA THR A 24 16.16 44.96 -54.85
C THR A 24 16.07 43.45 -54.82
N ALA A 25 17.00 42.78 -55.50
CA ALA A 25 17.23 41.36 -55.27
C ALA A 25 17.77 41.21 -53.84
N CYS A 26 16.89 41.03 -52.87
CA CYS A 26 17.24 40.47 -51.59
C CYS A 26 17.19 38.95 -51.76
N ASN A 27 18.35 38.30 -51.70
CA ASN A 27 18.36 36.91 -51.25
C ASN A 27 17.70 36.94 -49.87
N GLU A 28 16.49 36.40 -49.77
CA GLU A 28 15.95 35.96 -48.50
C GLU A 28 16.84 34.79 -48.08
N ASP A 29 17.94 35.09 -47.37
CA ASP A 29 18.58 34.08 -46.56
C ASP A 29 17.49 33.52 -45.64
N PRO A 30 17.25 32.19 -45.63
CA PRO A 30 16.21 31.62 -44.79
C PRO A 30 16.51 32.04 -43.35
N GLU A 31 15.52 32.64 -42.69
CA GLU A 31 15.65 32.95 -41.28
C GLU A 31 16.02 31.66 -40.54
N PRO A 32 17.02 31.69 -39.64
CA PRO A 32 17.43 30.50 -38.91
C PRO A 32 16.22 29.96 -38.15
N GLU A 33 15.86 28.71 -38.41
CA GLU A 33 14.81 28.01 -37.67
C GLU A 33 15.12 28.15 -36.17
N MET A 34 14.19 28.75 -35.43
CA MET A 34 14.29 28.86 -33.97
C MET A 34 14.38 27.44 -33.39
N PRO A 35 15.30 27.17 -32.45
CA PRO A 35 15.41 25.85 -31.86
C PRO A 35 14.10 25.48 -31.16
N PHE A 36 13.58 24.28 -31.47
CA PHE A 36 12.42 23.71 -30.79
C PHE A 36 12.68 23.66 -29.28
N THR A 37 11.74 24.19 -28.50
CA THR A 37 11.75 24.13 -27.03
C THR A 37 10.53 23.31 -26.61
N PRO A 38 10.69 22.07 -26.15
CA PRO A 38 9.57 21.21 -25.82
C PRO A 38 8.78 21.74 -24.61
N GLY A 39 7.46 21.71 -24.70
CA GLY A 39 6.59 21.73 -23.52
C GLY A 39 6.87 20.54 -22.60
N MET A 40 6.69 20.74 -21.29
CA MET A 40 6.86 19.69 -20.28
C MET A 40 5.98 20.00 -19.07
N GLU A 41 5.14 19.04 -18.70
CA GLU A 41 4.32 19.08 -17.48
C GLU A 41 4.59 17.85 -16.62
N THR A 42 4.43 17.99 -15.30
CA THR A 42 4.65 16.91 -14.33
C THR A 42 3.52 16.87 -13.32
N PHE A 43 3.10 15.65 -12.94
CA PHE A 43 2.01 15.41 -12.00
C PHE A 43 2.42 14.33 -11.01
N ASP A 44 2.20 14.59 -9.73
CA ASP A 44 2.48 13.65 -8.64
C ASP A 44 1.21 12.90 -8.24
N TYR A 45 1.37 11.62 -7.92
CA TYR A 45 0.30 10.71 -7.51
C TYR A 45 0.66 10.01 -6.20
N GLY A 46 -0.14 10.27 -5.17
CA GLY A 46 -0.05 9.57 -3.90
C GLY A 46 -0.59 8.14 -3.95
N PHE A 47 -0.27 7.37 -2.91
CA PHE A 47 -0.78 6.03 -2.68
C PHE A 47 -2.32 6.00 -2.64
N ASN A 48 -2.94 4.94 -3.13
CA ASN A 48 -4.38 4.80 -3.20
C ASN A 48 -4.98 4.49 -1.82
N GLU A 49 -5.49 5.52 -1.18
CA GLU A 49 -6.28 5.47 0.05
C GLU A 49 -7.77 5.76 -0.22
N GLY A 50 -8.21 5.59 -1.48
CA GLY A 50 -9.59 5.82 -1.92
C GLY A 50 -9.94 7.30 -2.14
N GLN A 51 -8.94 8.19 -2.09
CA GLN A 51 -9.11 9.64 -2.17
C GLN A 51 -9.63 10.13 -3.52
N LEU A 52 -9.36 9.41 -4.62
CA LEU A 52 -9.89 9.76 -5.95
C LEU A 52 -11.42 9.73 -5.97
N LEU A 53 -12.01 8.66 -5.43
CA LEU A 53 -13.46 8.44 -5.46
C LEU A 53 -14.15 8.89 -4.15
N ASN A 54 -13.37 9.39 -3.20
CA ASN A 54 -13.81 9.71 -1.84
C ASN A 54 -14.57 8.51 -1.20
N ASN A 55 -14.02 7.31 -1.39
CA ASN A 55 -14.61 6.07 -0.92
C ASN A 55 -13.53 5.14 -0.32
N PRO A 56 -13.48 4.98 1.01
CA PRO A 56 -12.51 4.11 1.67
C PRO A 56 -12.57 2.64 1.22
N ALA A 57 -13.71 2.18 0.69
CA ALA A 57 -13.84 0.81 0.18
C ALA A 57 -13.06 0.57 -1.14
N THR A 58 -12.51 1.62 -1.75
CA THR A 58 -11.66 1.52 -2.95
C THR A 58 -10.19 1.79 -2.63
N ALA A 59 -9.85 2.03 -1.35
CA ALA A 59 -8.48 2.13 -0.90
C ALA A 59 -7.78 0.78 -1.05
N TYR A 60 -6.46 0.81 -1.22
CA TYR A 60 -5.66 -0.41 -1.17
C TYR A 60 -5.87 -1.12 0.18
N ASN A 61 -6.28 -2.38 0.14
CA ASN A 61 -6.56 -3.16 1.35
C ASN A 61 -5.50 -4.21 1.65
N GLY A 62 -4.58 -4.51 0.72
CA GLY A 62 -3.58 -5.57 0.90
C GLY A 62 -4.20 -6.93 1.25
N ASP A 63 -5.46 -7.17 0.85
CA ASP A 63 -6.12 -8.44 1.11
C ASP A 63 -5.62 -9.55 0.19
N GLY A 64 -5.74 -10.80 0.63
CA GLY A 64 -5.17 -11.96 -0.08
C GLY A 64 -3.65 -12.04 0.03
N ALA A 65 -2.94 -11.87 -1.09
CA ALA A 65 -1.48 -11.96 -1.17
C ALA A 65 -0.78 -10.59 -1.18
N GLY A 66 -1.53 -9.48 -1.27
CA GLY A 66 -0.98 -8.14 -1.42
C GLY A 66 -0.30 -7.65 -0.15
N ASP A 67 0.99 -7.31 -0.20
CA ASP A 67 1.76 -6.92 0.98
C ASP A 67 2.75 -5.80 0.66
N HIS A 68 2.21 -4.68 0.19
CA HIS A 68 3.00 -3.53 -0.23
C HIS A 68 3.04 -2.45 0.86
N PRO A 69 4.22 -1.86 1.17
CA PRO A 69 4.32 -0.64 1.98
C PRO A 69 3.42 0.49 1.46
N ARG A 70 2.80 1.25 2.37
CA ARG A 70 1.85 2.33 2.02
C ARG A 70 2.52 3.66 1.70
N ASN A 71 3.75 3.63 1.20
CA ASN A 71 4.56 4.80 0.90
C ASN A 71 5.00 4.90 -0.57
N LEU A 72 4.48 4.04 -1.47
CA LEU A 72 4.68 4.17 -2.91
C LEU A 72 4.07 5.48 -3.41
N SER A 73 4.80 6.18 -4.27
CA SER A 73 4.25 7.27 -5.09
C SER A 73 4.58 7.08 -6.57
N ALA A 74 3.83 7.73 -7.43
CA ALA A 74 4.10 7.78 -8.86
C ALA A 74 4.19 9.22 -9.35
N LYS A 75 4.99 9.44 -10.39
CA LYS A 75 5.16 10.72 -11.07
C LYS A 75 4.98 10.53 -12.57
N LEU A 76 4.07 11.29 -13.15
CA LEU A 76 3.83 11.38 -14.59
C LEU A 76 4.54 12.61 -15.13
N GLU A 77 5.33 12.45 -16.18
CA GLU A 77 5.88 13.53 -16.98
C GLU A 77 5.34 13.40 -18.41
N ILE A 78 4.78 14.48 -18.94
CA ILE A 78 4.32 14.58 -20.33
C ILE A 78 5.20 15.62 -21.02
N LYS A 79 5.89 15.22 -22.07
CA LYS A 79 6.85 16.06 -22.79
C LYS A 79 6.50 16.14 -24.26
N GLU A 80 6.48 17.36 -24.79
CA GLU A 80 6.24 17.61 -26.21
C GLU A 80 7.44 17.14 -27.07
N MET A 81 7.13 16.53 -28.21
CA MET A 81 8.10 16.13 -29.22
C MET A 81 8.12 17.14 -30.37
N GLU A 82 9.21 17.15 -31.16
CA GLU A 82 9.37 18.07 -32.31
C GLU A 82 8.24 17.97 -33.35
N ASN A 83 7.56 16.82 -33.44
CA ASN A 83 6.44 16.58 -34.34
C ASN A 83 5.07 16.98 -33.74
N GLY A 84 5.03 17.54 -32.53
CA GLY A 84 3.81 17.93 -31.80
C GLY A 84 3.15 16.79 -30.99
N ASN A 85 3.61 15.55 -31.17
CA ASN A 85 3.19 14.42 -30.33
C ASN A 85 3.79 14.53 -28.93
N ALA A 86 3.43 13.59 -28.05
CA ALA A 86 3.96 13.54 -26.70
C ALA A 86 4.77 12.27 -26.39
N GLU A 87 5.70 12.45 -25.44
CA GLU A 87 6.40 11.40 -24.73
C GLU A 87 5.89 11.37 -23.29
N VAL A 88 5.43 10.21 -22.84
CA VAL A 88 4.89 9.95 -21.50
C VAL A 88 5.92 9.15 -20.72
N THR A 89 6.39 9.72 -19.61
CA THR A 89 7.29 9.04 -18.67
C THR A 89 6.57 8.85 -17.35
N ILE A 90 6.60 7.61 -16.83
CA ILE A 90 6.12 7.31 -15.48
C ILE A 90 7.31 6.89 -14.64
N ARG A 91 7.40 7.45 -13.44
CA ARG A 91 8.39 7.10 -12.41
C ARG A 91 7.65 6.60 -11.18
N LEU A 92 8.16 5.54 -10.59
CA LEU A 92 7.70 5.01 -9.31
C LEU A 92 8.80 5.27 -8.27
N GLU A 93 8.39 5.72 -7.09
CA GLU A 93 9.26 5.94 -5.93
C GLU A 93 8.75 5.08 -4.76
N ASN A 94 9.67 4.52 -3.97
CA ASN A 94 9.41 3.55 -2.89
C ASN A 94 8.77 2.23 -3.35
N GLY A 95 9.13 1.75 -4.55
CA GLY A 95 8.75 0.41 -5.00
C GLY A 95 9.61 -0.69 -4.36
N LEU A 96 9.13 -1.93 -4.42
CA LEU A 96 9.83 -3.12 -3.97
C LEU A 96 10.94 -3.50 -4.97
N ASP A 97 12.16 -3.66 -4.45
CA ASP A 97 13.33 -3.98 -5.26
C ASP A 97 13.22 -5.34 -5.97
N GLY A 98 13.59 -5.35 -7.25
CA GLY A 98 13.56 -6.56 -8.08
C GLY A 98 12.17 -6.92 -8.62
N MET A 99 11.12 -6.18 -8.23
CA MET A 99 9.76 -6.38 -8.73
C MET A 99 9.51 -5.59 -10.02
N GLN A 100 8.49 -6.03 -10.77
CA GLN A 100 8.00 -5.36 -11.98
C GLN A 100 6.55 -4.96 -11.77
N TYR A 101 6.28 -3.66 -11.84
CA TYR A 101 4.96 -3.08 -11.60
C TYR A 101 4.19 -2.96 -12.91
N PRO A 102 3.01 -3.58 -13.04
CA PRO A 102 2.10 -3.28 -14.14
C PRO A 102 1.57 -1.86 -13.98
N VAL A 103 1.85 -1.02 -14.98
CA VAL A 103 1.42 0.39 -15.00
C VAL A 103 0.77 0.68 -16.34
N HIS A 104 -0.42 1.27 -16.29
CA HIS A 104 -1.14 1.61 -17.50
C HIS A 104 -2.18 2.70 -17.29
N VAL A 105 -2.62 3.26 -18.41
CA VAL A 105 -3.70 4.23 -18.48
C VAL A 105 -4.98 3.54 -18.96
N HIS A 106 -6.13 3.98 -18.48
CA HIS A 106 -7.45 3.61 -19.01
C HIS A 106 -8.17 4.86 -19.54
N ASP A 107 -9.04 4.68 -20.53
CA ASP A 107 -9.88 5.79 -21.01
C ASP A 107 -11.08 5.98 -20.10
N ALA A 108 -11.52 7.22 -19.93
CA ALA A 108 -12.75 7.51 -19.21
C ALA A 108 -13.96 6.81 -19.84
N ALA A 109 -14.86 6.33 -18.98
CA ALA A 109 -16.11 5.67 -19.36
C ALA A 109 -17.23 6.08 -18.41
N ASP A 110 -18.48 5.92 -18.86
CA ASP A 110 -19.65 6.13 -18.00
C ASP A 110 -19.73 4.98 -16.97
N PRO A 111 -19.69 5.28 -15.66
CA PRO A 111 -19.83 4.29 -14.59
C PRO A 111 -21.06 3.38 -14.71
N SER A 112 -22.14 3.86 -15.32
CA SER A 112 -23.35 3.04 -15.52
C SER A 112 -23.18 1.94 -16.58
N THR A 113 -22.08 1.97 -17.33
CA THR A 113 -21.78 1.04 -18.42
C THR A 113 -20.61 0.10 -18.10
N THR A 114 -19.86 0.37 -17.04
CA THR A 114 -18.69 -0.43 -16.63
C THR A 114 -19.12 -1.56 -15.68
N PRO A 115 -18.46 -2.74 -15.71
CA PRO A 115 -18.88 -3.91 -14.91
C PRO A 115 -18.89 -3.69 -13.39
N ASN A 116 -18.06 -2.77 -12.90
CA ASN A 116 -17.77 -2.47 -11.49
C ASN A 116 -18.08 -1.01 -11.12
N GLY A 117 -18.71 -0.23 -12.01
CA GLY A 117 -19.07 1.16 -11.73
C GLY A 117 -17.89 2.13 -11.69
N THR A 118 -16.74 1.75 -12.27
CA THR A 118 -15.58 2.64 -12.42
C THR A 118 -15.83 3.74 -13.44
N PRO A 119 -15.18 4.92 -13.29
CA PRO A 119 -15.25 6.00 -14.27
C PRO A 119 -14.34 5.78 -15.49
N TYR A 120 -13.85 4.57 -15.73
CA TYR A 120 -12.97 4.21 -16.84
C TYR A 120 -13.29 2.83 -17.39
N ASN A 121 -12.88 2.59 -18.63
CA ASN A 121 -13.00 1.27 -19.22
C ASN A 121 -11.99 0.30 -18.59
N GLU A 122 -12.30 -0.98 -18.56
CA GLU A 122 -11.45 -2.01 -17.93
C GLU A 122 -10.28 -2.46 -18.82
N THR A 123 -10.14 -1.87 -20.00
CA THR A 123 -9.14 -2.26 -21.00
C THR A 123 -8.05 -1.19 -21.05
N PRO A 124 -6.79 -1.51 -20.69
CA PRO A 124 -5.70 -0.56 -20.76
C PRO A 124 -5.55 0.09 -22.13
N ASN A 125 -5.41 1.42 -22.16
CA ASN A 125 -5.07 2.19 -23.34
C ASN A 125 -3.54 2.22 -23.54
N GLY A 126 -3.04 1.24 -24.30
CA GLY A 126 -1.64 1.15 -24.69
C GLY A 126 -1.16 2.21 -25.68
N ASP A 127 -2.07 2.93 -26.35
CA ASP A 127 -1.71 4.03 -27.26
C ASP A 127 -1.24 5.27 -26.49
N ILE A 128 -1.60 5.38 -25.20
CA ILE A 128 -1.07 6.39 -24.27
C ILE A 128 0.06 5.80 -23.42
N PHE A 129 -0.24 4.78 -22.61
CA PHE A 129 0.77 4.10 -21.79
C PHE A 129 0.25 2.74 -21.28
N ALA A 130 0.98 1.66 -21.60
CA ALA A 130 0.86 0.38 -20.90
C ALA A 130 2.22 -0.34 -20.86
N GLY A 131 2.72 -0.65 -19.66
CA GLY A 131 4.07 -1.18 -19.49
C GLY A 131 4.30 -1.87 -18.14
N MET A 132 5.47 -2.50 -18.03
CA MET A 132 5.98 -3.10 -16.80
C MET A 132 7.19 -2.29 -16.34
N ILE A 133 7.10 -1.65 -15.17
CA ILE A 133 8.17 -0.84 -14.63
C ILE A 133 8.99 -1.69 -13.64
N SER A 134 10.23 -2.01 -14.02
CA SER A 134 11.19 -2.66 -13.12
C SER A 134 11.71 -1.67 -12.08
N VAL A 135 11.72 -2.09 -10.81
CA VAL A 135 12.20 -1.27 -9.69
C VAL A 135 13.55 -1.76 -9.15
N SER A 136 14.44 -0.82 -8.86
CA SER A 136 15.72 -1.05 -8.19
C SER A 136 16.10 0.12 -7.29
N ASN A 137 16.55 -0.18 -6.07
CA ASN A 137 16.78 0.79 -5.00
C ASN A 137 15.58 1.72 -4.76
N GLY A 138 14.37 1.15 -4.73
CA GLY A 138 13.11 1.87 -4.52
C GLY A 138 12.59 2.64 -5.73
N MET A 139 13.34 2.68 -6.84
CA MET A 139 13.02 3.54 -7.98
C MET A 139 12.83 2.73 -9.27
N GLY A 140 11.82 3.10 -10.06
CA GLY A 140 11.59 2.53 -11.39
C GLY A 140 11.08 3.61 -12.36
N SER A 141 11.34 3.47 -13.65
CA SER A 141 10.76 4.36 -14.65
C SER A 141 10.64 3.71 -16.02
N GLN A 142 9.63 4.13 -16.78
CA GLN A 142 9.47 3.78 -18.17
C GLN A 142 8.93 4.98 -18.95
N THR A 143 9.41 5.11 -20.19
CA THR A 143 9.01 6.15 -21.13
C THR A 143 8.40 5.51 -22.37
N MET A 144 7.31 6.06 -22.88
CA MET A 144 6.67 5.68 -24.14
C MET A 144 6.27 6.91 -24.94
N GLN A 145 6.35 6.80 -26.25
CA GLN A 145 5.87 7.84 -27.17
C GLN A 145 4.44 7.50 -27.59
N THR A 146 3.59 8.51 -27.66
CA THR A 146 2.22 8.36 -28.15
C THR A 146 2.05 9.08 -29.49
N GLU A 147 1.07 8.66 -30.28
CA GLU A 147 0.64 9.40 -31.46
C GLU A 147 -0.30 10.57 -31.11
N MET A 148 -0.72 10.68 -29.85
CA MET A 148 -1.53 11.81 -29.38
C MET A 148 -0.68 13.08 -29.25
N ASN A 149 -1.26 14.21 -29.67
CA ASN A 149 -0.62 15.51 -29.54
C ASN A 149 -0.46 15.92 -28.06
N TYR A 150 0.61 16.65 -27.77
CA TYR A 150 0.89 17.18 -26.42
C TYR A 150 -0.29 17.97 -25.82
N ASP A 151 -0.81 18.96 -26.55
CA ASP A 151 -1.96 19.75 -26.10
C ASP A 151 -3.21 18.89 -25.93
N MET A 152 -3.39 17.85 -26.75
CA MET A 152 -4.55 16.96 -26.62
C MET A 152 -4.50 16.14 -25.33
N LEU A 153 -3.32 15.63 -24.96
CA LEU A 153 -3.14 14.89 -23.70
C LEU A 153 -3.43 15.76 -22.47
N LEU A 154 -3.03 17.03 -22.50
CA LEU A 154 -3.19 17.93 -21.35
C LEU A 154 -4.58 18.52 -21.25
N ASP A 155 -5.17 18.93 -22.38
CA ASP A 155 -6.40 19.75 -22.35
C ASP A 155 -7.68 18.94 -22.56
N THR A 156 -7.59 17.75 -23.18
CA THR A 156 -8.77 17.03 -23.67
C THR A 156 -8.82 15.55 -23.35
N TYR A 157 -7.70 14.92 -23.04
CA TYR A 157 -7.67 13.49 -22.77
C TYR A 157 -8.19 13.21 -21.36
N ASP A 158 -9.36 12.57 -21.28
CA ASP A 158 -9.93 12.09 -20.03
C ASP A 158 -9.52 10.61 -19.85
N GLY A 159 -8.57 10.37 -18.95
CA GLY A 159 -8.09 9.03 -18.65
C GLY A 159 -7.69 8.86 -17.18
N PHE A 160 -7.30 7.64 -16.81
CA PHE A 160 -6.93 7.28 -15.45
C PHE A 160 -5.63 6.49 -15.43
N LEU A 161 -4.69 6.89 -14.59
CA LEU A 161 -3.44 6.18 -14.34
C LEU A 161 -3.64 5.14 -13.24
N VAL A 162 -3.21 3.90 -13.50
CA VAL A 162 -3.23 2.80 -12.54
C VAL A 162 -1.84 2.19 -12.37
N VAL A 163 -1.46 1.95 -11.12
CA VAL A 163 -0.29 1.15 -10.73
C VAL A 163 -0.78 -0.03 -9.90
N HIS A 164 -0.51 -1.25 -10.39
CA HIS A 164 -0.90 -2.49 -9.70
C HIS A 164 0.15 -2.93 -8.70
N ASP A 165 -0.30 -3.58 -7.64
CA ASP A 165 0.59 -4.26 -6.69
C ASP A 165 1.20 -5.53 -7.31
N PRO A 166 2.54 -5.62 -7.42
CA PRO A 166 3.20 -6.77 -8.04
C PRO A 166 3.26 -8.01 -7.13
N THR A 167 2.85 -7.91 -5.86
CA THR A 167 2.84 -9.03 -4.90
C THR A 167 1.57 -9.87 -4.98
N GLN A 168 0.58 -9.43 -5.77
CA GLN A 168 -0.69 -10.11 -5.97
C GLN A 168 -1.06 -10.25 -7.44
N ALA A 169 -2.13 -11.00 -7.70
CA ALA A 169 -2.65 -11.15 -9.05
C ALA A 169 -3.26 -9.83 -9.55
N ILE A 170 -3.00 -9.50 -10.82
CA ILE A 170 -3.58 -8.33 -11.47
C ILE A 170 -5.10 -8.49 -11.55
N SER A 171 -5.81 -7.46 -11.11
CA SER A 171 -7.26 -7.33 -11.26
C SER A 171 -7.54 -5.98 -11.89
N THR A 172 -8.31 -5.88 -12.97
CA THR A 172 -8.77 -4.55 -13.44
C THR A 172 -10.05 -4.11 -12.71
N THR A 173 -10.77 -5.07 -12.14
CA THR A 173 -12.10 -4.83 -11.58
C THR A 173 -12.11 -4.54 -10.09
N ASP A 174 -11.03 -4.88 -9.37
CA ASP A 174 -10.91 -4.72 -7.92
C ASP A 174 -9.94 -3.58 -7.57
N LEU A 175 -10.50 -2.46 -7.15
CA LEU A 175 -9.76 -1.24 -6.85
C LEU A 175 -8.91 -1.36 -5.59
N GLY A 176 -9.23 -2.31 -4.70
CA GLY A 176 -8.46 -2.57 -3.49
C GLY A 176 -7.07 -3.16 -3.78
N THR A 177 -6.81 -3.55 -5.03
CA THR A 177 -5.52 -4.08 -5.48
C THR A 177 -4.58 -3.00 -6.05
N TYR A 178 -5.06 -1.76 -6.18
CA TYR A 178 -4.30 -0.68 -6.81
C TYR A 178 -3.49 0.09 -5.79
N LEU A 179 -2.20 0.26 -6.07
CA LEU A 179 -1.30 1.10 -5.28
C LEU A 179 -1.45 2.57 -5.66
N VAL A 180 -1.77 2.87 -6.92
CA VAL A 180 -2.09 4.23 -7.39
C VAL A 180 -3.29 4.14 -8.32
N LEU A 181 -4.25 5.05 -8.12
CA LEU A 181 -5.39 5.26 -9.00
C LEU A 181 -5.70 6.76 -9.05
N GLY A 182 -5.36 7.43 -10.16
CA GLY A 182 -5.55 8.87 -10.33
C GLY A 182 -6.04 9.27 -11.71
N VAL A 183 -6.54 10.50 -11.85
CA VAL A 183 -6.89 11.06 -13.18
C VAL A 183 -5.60 11.38 -13.91
N PHE A 184 -5.48 10.94 -15.16
CA PHE A 184 -4.31 11.19 -15.98
C PHE A 184 -4.14 12.70 -16.22
N GLY A 185 -2.91 13.20 -16.11
CA GLY A 185 -2.60 14.61 -16.28
C GLY A 185 -3.12 15.51 -15.16
N GLN A 186 -3.39 14.96 -13.97
CA GLN A 186 -3.81 15.73 -12.79
C GLN A 186 -3.08 15.25 -11.54
N GLU A 187 -2.79 16.17 -10.62
CA GLU A 187 -2.22 15.82 -9.32
C GLU A 187 -3.22 15.02 -8.49
N LEU A 188 -2.75 13.94 -7.87
CA LEU A 188 -3.46 13.20 -6.84
C LEU A 188 -2.68 13.35 -5.53
N PRO A 189 -3.10 14.26 -4.63
CA PRO A 189 -2.41 14.48 -3.36
C PRO A 189 -2.29 13.19 -2.54
N GLU A 190 -1.23 13.11 -1.73
CA GLU A 190 -1.11 12.10 -0.68
C GLU A 190 -2.29 12.21 0.30
N ALA A 191 -2.77 11.06 0.75
CA ALA A 191 -3.84 10.94 1.72
C ALA A 191 -3.32 10.22 2.97
N GLU A 192 -4.05 10.37 4.08
CA GLU A 192 -3.73 9.66 5.31
C GLU A 192 -3.85 8.15 5.10
N ALA A 193 -2.81 7.40 5.45
CA ALA A 193 -2.76 5.97 5.25
C ALA A 193 -3.79 5.23 6.10
N ASN A 194 -4.61 4.39 5.48
CA ASN A 194 -5.55 3.53 6.18
C ASN A 194 -4.88 2.23 6.61
N LEU A 195 -4.05 2.31 7.65
CA LEU A 195 -3.30 1.17 8.18
C LEU A 195 -4.23 0.14 8.83
N ARG A 196 -3.96 -1.14 8.56
CA ARG A 196 -4.75 -2.25 9.08
C ARG A 196 -4.45 -2.50 10.56
N THR A 197 -5.46 -3.01 11.26
CA THR A 197 -5.32 -3.48 12.65
C THR A 197 -6.19 -4.71 12.85
N GLU A 198 -5.67 -5.70 13.58
CA GLU A 198 -6.42 -6.89 13.97
C GLU A 198 -6.16 -7.23 15.45
N THR A 199 -7.14 -7.81 16.12
CA THR A 199 -7.08 -8.09 17.57
C THR A 199 -7.47 -9.53 17.83
N PHE A 200 -6.63 -10.22 18.61
CA PHE A 200 -6.75 -11.63 18.95
C PHE A 200 -6.83 -11.77 20.46
N MET A 201 -7.85 -12.51 20.93
CA MET A 201 -8.13 -12.71 22.34
C MET A 201 -7.71 -14.11 22.78
N TYR A 202 -7.07 -14.19 23.94
CA TYR A 202 -6.57 -15.43 24.52
C TYR A 202 -7.15 -15.64 25.90
N ASP A 203 -7.85 -16.75 26.02
CA ASP A 203 -8.41 -17.20 27.29
C ASP A 203 -7.35 -17.88 28.17
N PHE A 204 -7.68 -17.98 29.45
CA PHE A 204 -6.91 -18.72 30.43
C PHE A 204 -6.69 -20.19 29.99
N ASN A 205 -5.53 -20.77 30.29
CA ASN A 205 -5.19 -22.13 29.91
C ASN A 205 -5.98 -23.17 30.74
N GLU A 206 -7.03 -23.70 30.12
CA GLU A 206 -7.85 -24.83 30.59
C GLU A 206 -7.57 -26.10 29.76
N GLY A 207 -6.45 -26.14 29.02
CA GLY A 207 -6.06 -27.28 28.17
C GLY A 207 -6.62 -27.23 26.74
N GLN A 208 -7.23 -26.11 26.34
CA GLN A 208 -7.94 -25.95 25.06
C GLN A 208 -7.05 -26.08 23.82
N LEU A 209 -5.76 -25.75 23.91
CA LEU A 209 -4.87 -25.75 22.75
C LEU A 209 -4.72 -27.13 22.11
N LEU A 210 -4.65 -28.17 22.95
CA LEU A 210 -4.43 -29.55 22.53
C LEU A 210 -5.64 -30.46 22.84
N ASP A 211 -6.78 -29.86 23.20
CA ASP A 211 -7.98 -30.57 23.67
C ASP A 211 -7.66 -31.60 24.76
N ASN A 212 -6.81 -31.20 25.73
CA ASN A 212 -6.32 -32.06 26.79
C ASN A 212 -6.29 -31.32 28.13
N THR A 213 -7.24 -31.66 29.01
CA THR A 213 -7.38 -31.05 30.34
C THR A 213 -6.22 -31.39 31.29
N ASP A 214 -5.44 -32.44 31.02
CA ASP A 214 -4.25 -32.76 31.83
C ASP A 214 -3.11 -31.74 31.59
N LEU A 215 -3.24 -30.89 30.57
CA LEU A 215 -2.33 -29.78 30.26
C LEU A 215 -2.87 -28.41 30.70
N ALA A 216 -4.05 -28.40 31.36
CA ALA A 216 -4.60 -27.19 31.95
C ALA A 216 -3.68 -26.67 33.06
N TYR A 217 -3.73 -25.36 33.31
CA TYR A 217 -3.00 -24.77 34.40
C TYR A 217 -3.42 -25.36 35.76
N ASP A 218 -2.45 -25.76 36.59
CA ASP A 218 -2.68 -26.45 37.89
C ASP A 218 -2.15 -25.67 39.11
N GLY A 219 -1.84 -24.39 38.94
CA GLY A 219 -1.42 -23.53 40.05
C GLY A 219 -2.55 -22.76 40.74
N ASP A 220 -2.16 -21.86 41.65
CA ASP A 220 -3.08 -21.09 42.50
C ASP A 220 -3.48 -19.72 41.92
N HIS A 221 -2.97 -19.33 40.74
CA HIS A 221 -3.35 -18.07 40.11
C HIS A 221 -4.85 -18.04 39.79
N ALA A 222 -5.47 -16.88 40.00
CA ALA A 222 -6.88 -16.71 39.68
C ALA A 222 -7.13 -16.95 38.18
N ARG A 223 -8.17 -17.74 37.87
CA ARG A 223 -8.59 -18.13 36.51
C ARG A 223 -9.40 -17.03 35.81
N ASN A 224 -8.89 -15.81 35.88
CA ASN A 224 -9.52 -14.62 35.29
C ASN A 224 -8.52 -13.72 34.54
N LEU A 225 -7.25 -14.13 34.42
CA LEU A 225 -6.31 -13.47 33.53
C LEU A 225 -6.76 -13.71 32.08
N MET A 226 -6.75 -12.66 31.26
CA MET A 226 -6.90 -12.76 29.80
C MET A 226 -5.70 -12.07 29.14
N ALA A 227 -5.32 -12.55 27.96
CA ALA A 227 -4.35 -11.84 27.13
C ALA A 227 -5.01 -11.39 25.81
N GLU A 228 -4.50 -10.30 25.25
CA GLU A 228 -4.90 -9.77 23.95
C GLU A 228 -3.63 -9.43 23.17
N ILE A 229 -3.59 -9.79 21.88
CA ILE A 229 -2.61 -9.27 20.94
C ILE A 229 -3.35 -8.37 19.95
N MET A 230 -2.89 -7.13 19.83
CA MET A 230 -3.24 -6.25 18.72
C MET A 230 -2.06 -6.20 17.75
N VAL A 231 -2.32 -6.47 16.47
CA VAL A 231 -1.36 -6.34 15.37
C VAL A 231 -1.73 -5.10 14.56
N GLU A 232 -0.78 -4.20 14.37
CA GLU A 232 -0.93 -2.96 13.61
C GLU A 232 0.03 -3.00 12.40
N GLU A 233 -0.48 -2.68 11.21
CA GLU A 233 0.34 -2.44 10.02
C GLU A 233 1.09 -1.12 10.14
N MET A 234 2.33 -1.07 9.66
CA MET A 234 3.14 0.14 9.63
C MET A 234 3.32 0.65 8.20
N ILE A 235 3.57 1.95 8.04
CA ILE A 235 3.66 2.61 6.73
C ILE A 235 4.75 2.02 5.82
N ASP A 236 5.83 1.51 6.42
CA ASP A 236 6.98 0.92 5.73
C ASP A 236 6.78 -0.57 5.38
N GLY A 237 5.58 -1.11 5.60
CA GLY A 237 5.23 -2.51 5.34
C GLY A 237 5.60 -3.46 6.47
N THR A 238 6.17 -2.97 7.56
CA THR A 238 6.40 -3.75 8.78
C THR A 238 5.15 -3.84 9.64
N SER A 239 5.25 -4.47 10.81
CA SER A 239 4.14 -4.57 11.76
C SER A 239 4.59 -4.24 13.18
N LYS A 240 3.61 -3.84 13.99
CA LYS A 240 3.77 -3.62 15.42
C LYS A 240 2.78 -4.51 16.16
N ILE A 241 3.24 -5.14 17.23
CA ILE A 241 2.36 -5.84 18.16
C ILE A 241 2.23 -5.08 19.47
N ARG A 242 1.04 -5.14 20.06
CA ARG A 242 0.77 -4.77 21.44
C ARG A 242 0.17 -5.97 22.16
N ILE A 243 0.84 -6.45 23.20
CA ILE A 243 0.35 -7.52 24.05
C ILE A 243 -0.21 -6.90 25.33
N SER A 244 -1.48 -7.13 25.60
CA SER A 244 -2.16 -6.67 26.81
C SER A 244 -2.47 -7.86 27.72
N LEU A 245 -2.15 -7.75 29.01
CA LEU A 245 -2.60 -8.69 30.05
C LEU A 245 -3.65 -8.00 30.91
N MET A 246 -4.84 -8.60 31.00
CA MET A 246 -5.98 -8.08 31.77
C MET A 246 -6.14 -8.87 33.06
N ASN A 247 -6.40 -8.17 34.17
CA ASN A 247 -6.42 -8.72 35.53
C ASN A 247 -5.04 -9.21 36.02
N ALA A 248 -3.97 -8.53 35.61
CA ALA A 248 -2.62 -8.81 36.06
C ALA A 248 -2.42 -8.39 37.53
N MET A 249 -1.78 -9.24 38.34
CA MET A 249 -1.50 -8.95 39.76
C MET A 249 -0.52 -7.79 39.92
N GLU A 250 -0.81 -6.89 40.86
CA GLU A 250 0.06 -5.74 41.15
C GLU A 250 1.44 -6.19 41.66
N GLY A 251 2.50 -5.60 41.10
CA GLY A 251 3.89 -5.79 41.54
C GLY A 251 4.53 -7.12 41.13
N MET A 252 3.83 -7.92 40.30
CA MET A 252 4.32 -9.20 39.77
C MET A 252 4.74 -9.04 38.31
N THR A 253 5.85 -9.66 37.91
CA THR A 253 6.33 -9.61 36.51
C THR A 253 5.95 -10.89 35.78
N TYR A 254 5.03 -10.78 34.83
CA TYR A 254 4.64 -11.87 33.94
C TYR A 254 5.67 -12.03 32.84
N MET A 255 6.28 -13.20 32.71
CA MET A 255 7.11 -13.50 31.54
C MET A 255 6.21 -13.87 30.38
N VAL A 256 6.37 -13.17 29.27
CA VAL A 256 5.57 -13.32 28.06
C VAL A 256 6.50 -13.48 26.87
N HIS A 257 6.19 -14.44 26.01
CA HIS A 257 6.97 -14.64 24.79
C HIS A 257 6.22 -15.38 23.71
N ALA A 258 6.71 -15.22 22.49
CA ALA A 258 6.35 -16.04 21.34
C ALA A 258 7.27 -17.28 21.27
N HIS A 259 6.76 -18.36 20.68
CA HIS A 259 7.54 -19.51 20.23
C HIS A 259 7.22 -19.81 18.77
N ASP A 260 8.21 -20.27 18.00
CA ASP A 260 8.00 -20.79 16.66
C ASP A 260 7.34 -22.17 16.72
N ALA A 261 6.40 -22.43 15.80
CA ALA A 261 5.82 -23.77 15.66
C ALA A 261 6.89 -24.82 15.34
N ALA A 262 6.68 -26.04 15.84
CA ALA A 262 7.55 -27.17 15.60
C ALA A 262 6.73 -28.47 15.59
N ASP A 263 7.23 -29.49 14.90
CA ASP A 263 6.60 -30.81 14.90
C ASP A 263 6.72 -31.43 16.31
N PRO A 264 5.59 -31.75 16.99
CA PRO A 264 5.58 -32.40 18.29
C PRO A 264 6.41 -33.68 18.38
N SER A 265 6.57 -34.42 17.28
CA SER A 265 7.37 -35.64 17.26
C SER A 265 8.88 -35.38 17.35
N THR A 266 9.30 -34.13 17.15
CA THR A 266 10.69 -33.70 17.16
C THR A 266 11.06 -32.86 18.38
N THR A 267 10.07 -32.33 19.10
CA THR A 267 10.30 -31.57 20.33
C THR A 267 10.54 -32.52 21.51
N PRO A 268 11.48 -32.22 22.42
CA PRO A 268 11.77 -33.05 23.59
C PRO A 268 10.55 -33.41 24.44
N ASN A 269 9.52 -32.55 24.47
CA ASN A 269 8.36 -32.70 25.34
C ASN A 269 7.03 -32.87 24.58
N GLY A 270 7.05 -33.07 23.26
CA GLY A 270 5.81 -33.23 22.48
C GLY A 270 5.00 -31.94 22.32
N THR A 271 5.61 -30.78 22.58
CA THR A 271 4.99 -29.47 22.37
C THR A 271 4.88 -29.14 20.89
N PRO A 272 3.84 -28.42 20.45
CA PRO A 272 3.70 -27.99 19.05
C PRO A 272 4.60 -26.80 18.67
N TYR A 273 5.60 -26.49 19.49
CA TYR A 273 6.49 -25.34 19.33
C TYR A 273 7.89 -25.63 19.86
N ASN A 274 8.89 -24.91 19.35
CA ASN A 274 10.27 -24.94 19.83
C ASN A 274 10.35 -24.29 21.21
N GLU A 275 10.88 -24.97 22.23
CA GLU A 275 10.86 -24.47 23.61
C GLU A 275 11.84 -23.30 23.88
N THR A 276 12.59 -22.86 22.87
CA THR A 276 13.34 -21.59 22.91
C THR A 276 12.42 -20.44 22.48
N PRO A 277 12.24 -19.38 23.30
CA PRO A 277 11.46 -18.21 22.93
C PRO A 277 11.99 -17.51 21.66
N ASN A 278 11.08 -17.10 20.77
CA ASN A 278 11.39 -16.27 19.62
C ASN A 278 11.39 -14.78 20.03
N GLY A 279 12.58 -14.27 20.33
CA GLY A 279 12.79 -12.87 20.70
C GLY A 279 12.62 -11.88 19.54
N ASP A 280 12.69 -12.32 18.29
CA ASP A 280 12.45 -11.47 17.12
C ASP A 280 10.96 -11.10 17.00
N ILE A 281 10.06 -11.93 17.55
CA ILE A 281 8.63 -11.64 17.66
C ILE A 281 8.32 -10.99 19.01
N PHE A 282 8.57 -11.69 20.12
CA PHE A 282 8.44 -11.10 21.46
C PHE A 282 9.07 -12.01 22.51
N ALA A 283 9.92 -11.45 23.38
CA ALA A 283 10.30 -12.09 24.63
C ALA A 283 10.62 -11.05 25.71
N GLY A 284 9.78 -10.96 26.73
CA GLY A 284 9.91 -9.91 27.74
C GLY A 284 9.08 -10.15 29.00
N GLY A 285 9.34 -9.32 30.01
CA GLY A 285 8.54 -9.27 31.23
C GLY A 285 7.54 -8.11 31.18
N ILE A 286 6.30 -8.35 31.60
CA ILE A 286 5.26 -7.32 31.76
C ILE A 286 4.93 -7.19 33.24
N GLU A 287 5.23 -6.04 33.84
CA GLU A 287 4.96 -5.77 35.25
C GLU A 287 3.47 -5.44 35.45
N GLY A 288 2.79 -6.24 36.27
CA GLY A 288 1.38 -6.09 36.60
C GLY A 288 1.10 -4.91 37.53
N ASN A 289 -0.06 -4.27 37.34
CA ASN A 289 -0.49 -3.08 38.09
C ASN A 289 -1.83 -3.27 38.82
N GLY A 290 -2.32 -4.52 38.94
CA GLY A 290 -3.64 -4.82 39.51
C GLY A 290 -4.81 -4.70 38.52
N GLY A 291 -4.54 -4.39 37.25
CA GLY A 291 -5.52 -4.21 36.19
C GLY A 291 -5.01 -4.66 34.83
N THR A 292 -5.04 -3.76 33.84
CA THR A 292 -4.51 -4.02 32.49
C THR A 292 -3.12 -3.43 32.35
N VAL A 293 -2.20 -4.24 31.83
CA VAL A 293 -0.82 -3.86 31.51
C VAL A 293 -0.50 -4.25 30.08
N MET A 294 0.44 -3.55 29.46
CA MET A 294 0.76 -3.73 28.05
C MET A 294 2.25 -3.66 27.79
N ALA A 295 2.70 -4.39 26.76
CA ALA A 295 4.02 -4.26 26.16
C ALA A 295 3.87 -4.22 24.63
N GLU A 296 4.80 -3.56 23.97
CA GLU A 296 4.80 -3.40 22.51
C GLU A 296 6.12 -3.88 21.93
N ASN A 297 6.09 -4.35 20.68
CA ASN A 297 7.28 -4.64 19.91
C ASN A 297 7.03 -4.30 18.43
N GLU A 298 8.00 -3.63 17.81
CA GLU A 298 8.01 -3.40 16.36
C GLU A 298 8.80 -4.53 15.70
N LEU A 299 8.24 -5.09 14.63
CA LEU A 299 8.71 -6.34 14.03
C LEU A 299 9.10 -6.09 12.58
N ALA A 300 10.19 -6.70 12.12
CA ALA A 300 10.57 -6.66 10.70
C ALA A 300 9.68 -7.54 9.79
N ILE A 301 8.61 -8.14 10.34
CA ILE A 301 7.64 -8.97 9.63
C ILE A 301 6.43 -8.13 9.24
N SER A 302 5.82 -8.40 8.09
CA SER A 302 4.66 -7.66 7.64
C SER A 302 3.38 -8.06 8.37
N PHE A 303 2.34 -7.23 8.23
CA PHE A 303 1.03 -7.50 8.81
C PHE A 303 0.45 -8.83 8.30
N ASN A 304 0.50 -9.09 6.99
CA ASN A 304 -0.06 -10.31 6.40
C ASN A 304 0.76 -11.54 6.77
N GLU A 305 2.08 -11.44 6.79
CA GLU A 305 2.92 -12.56 7.20
C GLU A 305 2.60 -12.93 8.66
N LEU A 306 2.48 -11.97 9.58
CA LEU A 306 2.17 -12.26 10.98
C LEU A 306 0.76 -12.83 11.20
N THR A 307 -0.25 -12.26 10.54
CA THR A 307 -1.67 -12.61 10.76
C THR A 307 -2.15 -13.80 9.92
N ARG A 308 -1.39 -14.22 8.90
CA ARG A 308 -1.82 -15.31 7.99
C ARG A 308 -0.84 -16.47 7.95
N ASN A 309 0.46 -16.21 7.95
CA ASN A 309 1.48 -17.22 7.65
C ASN A 309 2.35 -17.61 8.86
N TYR A 310 2.60 -16.69 9.78
CA TYR A 310 3.41 -16.97 10.96
C TYR A 310 2.70 -18.01 11.82
N GLU A 311 3.35 -19.17 11.93
CA GLU A 311 2.93 -20.27 12.79
C GLU A 311 3.75 -20.21 14.07
N GLY A 312 3.13 -19.75 15.14
CA GLY A 312 3.77 -19.66 16.44
C GLY A 312 2.77 -19.70 17.58
N PHE A 313 3.25 -19.55 18.81
CA PHE A 313 2.43 -19.61 20.02
C PHE A 313 2.77 -18.47 20.95
N LEU A 314 1.74 -17.82 21.51
CA LEU A 314 1.87 -16.91 22.64
C LEU A 314 1.89 -17.73 23.93
N VAL A 315 2.83 -17.44 24.83
CA VAL A 315 2.87 -18.00 26.19
C VAL A 315 2.94 -16.89 27.22
N VAL A 316 2.13 -17.01 28.27
CA VAL A 316 2.18 -16.17 29.48
C VAL A 316 2.40 -17.06 30.69
N HIS A 317 3.52 -16.86 31.39
CA HIS A 317 3.87 -17.62 32.59
C HIS A 317 3.18 -17.08 33.83
N ASP A 318 2.91 -17.97 34.78
CA ASP A 318 2.53 -17.56 36.13
C ASP A 318 3.72 -16.93 36.87
N PRO A 319 3.64 -15.65 37.28
CA PRO A 319 4.73 -14.96 37.94
C PRO A 319 4.98 -15.46 39.39
N THR A 320 4.10 -16.32 39.93
CA THR A 320 4.25 -16.91 41.28
C THR A 320 4.97 -18.27 41.26
N GLN A 321 5.21 -18.83 40.07
CA GLN A 321 5.85 -20.13 39.89
C GLN A 321 7.23 -20.01 39.24
N ALA A 322 8.00 -21.10 39.31
CA ALA A 322 9.22 -21.21 38.54
C ALA A 322 8.87 -21.32 37.04
N ILE A 323 9.59 -20.57 36.20
CA ILE A 323 9.39 -20.59 34.75
C ILE A 323 9.80 -21.96 34.21
N SER A 324 8.94 -22.52 33.36
CA SER A 324 9.20 -23.71 32.55
C SER A 324 8.88 -23.36 31.10
N THR A 325 9.62 -23.85 30.10
CA THR A 325 9.20 -23.73 28.68
C THR A 325 8.69 -25.05 28.11
N THR A 326 8.59 -26.06 28.97
CA THR A 326 8.26 -27.44 28.60
C THR A 326 7.05 -27.99 29.34
N ASP A 327 6.58 -27.29 30.38
CA ASP A 327 5.48 -27.74 31.24
C ASP A 327 4.28 -26.81 31.12
N LEU A 328 3.31 -27.22 30.30
CA LEU A 328 2.15 -26.41 29.96
C LEU A 328 1.23 -26.14 31.17
N THR A 329 1.27 -26.99 32.20
CA THR A 329 0.43 -26.78 33.40
C THR A 329 0.89 -25.57 34.23
N THR A 330 2.04 -24.98 33.89
CA THR A 330 2.56 -23.75 34.50
C THR A 330 2.13 -22.47 33.77
N TYR A 331 1.51 -22.59 32.58
CA TYR A 331 1.17 -21.44 31.75
C TYR A 331 -0.23 -20.93 32.07
N LEU A 332 -0.36 -19.63 32.29
CA LEU A 332 -1.65 -18.97 32.46
C LEU A 332 -2.36 -18.81 31.12
N VAL A 333 -1.61 -18.56 30.05
CA VAL A 333 -2.11 -18.47 28.67
C VAL A 333 -1.16 -19.22 27.75
N VAL A 334 -1.72 -20.05 26.87
CA VAL A 334 -1.02 -20.62 25.72
C VAL A 334 -2.00 -20.73 24.55
N GLY A 335 -1.61 -20.19 23.40
CA GLY A 335 -2.48 -20.17 22.21
C GLY A 335 -1.70 -19.89 20.94
N ALA A 336 -2.28 -20.22 19.79
CA ALA A 336 -1.68 -19.92 18.49
C ALA A 336 -1.54 -18.40 18.30
N PHE A 337 -0.35 -17.94 17.92
CA PHE A 337 -0.02 -16.53 17.86
C PHE A 337 -0.79 -15.83 16.74
N ALA A 338 -1.45 -14.73 17.09
CA ALA A 338 -2.33 -13.95 16.22
C ALA A 338 -3.40 -14.79 15.49
N ARG A 339 -4.09 -15.72 16.20
CA ARG A 339 -5.14 -16.58 15.62
C ARG A 339 -6.36 -16.75 16.54
#